data_AF-A0A7U9S3E3-F1
#
_entry.id   AF-A0A7U9S3E3-F1
#
_cell.length_a   1.000
_cell.length_b   1.000
_cell.length_c   1.000
_cell.angle_alpha   90.00
_cell.angle_beta   90.00
_cell.angle_gamma   90.00
#
_symmetry.space_group_name_H-M   'P 1'
#
loop_
_entity.id
_entity.type
_entity.pdbx_description
1 polymer ?
#
loop_
_entity_poly.entity_id
_entity_poly.type
_entity_poly.pdbx_seq_one_letter_code
_entity_poly.pdbx_strand_id
1 'polypeptide(L)'
;MKHELIFWDIIENMLTSNTGSTTVLLEAITGCSLNVKVLKQETLLKNRNLQWSGNTICRQSVLFTAEKEVSYNIVYINWDELNSNIRDALKKGTEPIGKIIMNTDHRRELLYSGIVTREIQSEFNINESCMDNVLKKYAIWTGNVCLFLIYEIYYIDNLKYCINIRKKRGA
;
A
#
# COMPACT_ATOMS: atom_id res chain seq x y z
N MET A 1 5.85 -6.94 -28.53
CA MET A 1 6.44 -7.87 -27.55
C MET A 1 7.63 -7.26 -26.80
N LYS A 2 8.81 -6.99 -27.42
CA LYS A 2 9.95 -6.39 -26.68
C LYS A 2 9.67 -5.03 -26.02
N HIS A 3 8.98 -4.12 -26.72
CA HIS A 3 8.60 -2.80 -26.17
C HIS A 3 7.61 -2.87 -25.01
N GLU A 4 6.78 -3.92 -24.97
CA GLU A 4 5.78 -4.11 -23.92
C GLU A 4 6.42 -4.65 -22.63
N LEU A 5 7.39 -5.55 -22.76
CA LEU A 5 8.21 -6.01 -21.63
C LEU A 5 8.96 -4.84 -20.97
N ILE A 6 9.66 -4.02 -21.78
CA ILE A 6 10.38 -2.84 -21.29
C ILE A 6 9.44 -1.86 -20.58
N PHE A 7 8.22 -1.67 -21.10
CA PHE A 7 7.24 -0.80 -20.47
C PHE A 7 6.85 -1.31 -19.07
N TRP A 8 6.58 -2.61 -18.93
CA TRP A 8 6.21 -3.18 -17.63
C TRP A 8 7.37 -3.19 -16.63
N ASP A 9 8.59 -3.46 -17.09
CA ASP A 9 9.78 -3.34 -16.24
C ASP A 9 9.92 -1.91 -15.68
N ILE A 10 9.62 -0.88 -16.49
CA ILE A 10 9.62 0.52 -16.03
C ILE A 10 8.53 0.75 -14.98
N ILE A 11 7.31 0.27 -15.23
CA ILE A 11 6.18 0.45 -14.30
C ILE A 11 6.45 -0.25 -12.96
N GLU A 12 6.94 -1.50 -12.99
CA GLU A 12 7.29 -2.24 -11.78
C GLU A 12 8.41 -1.55 -10.98
N ASN A 13 9.44 -1.03 -11.67
CA ASN A 13 10.48 -0.22 -11.05
C ASN A 13 9.89 1.04 -10.40
N MET A 14 9.00 1.77 -11.08
CA MET A 14 8.34 2.96 -10.51
C MET A 14 7.54 2.60 -9.25
N LEU A 15 6.77 1.52 -9.29
CA LEU A 15 5.96 1.06 -8.15
C LEU A 15 6.84 0.72 -6.95
N THR A 16 7.91 -0.05 -7.18
CA THR A 16 8.79 -0.55 -6.12
C THR A 16 9.74 0.50 -5.56
N SER A 17 10.20 1.46 -6.36
CA SER A 17 11.17 2.49 -5.93
C SER A 17 10.55 3.80 -5.45
N ASN A 18 9.25 4.03 -5.71
CA ASN A 18 8.59 5.30 -5.39
C ASN A 18 8.63 5.64 -3.88
N THR A 19 9.05 6.84 -3.52
CA THR A 19 8.98 7.32 -2.13
C THR A 19 7.80 8.25 -1.89
N GLY A 20 7.13 8.72 -2.95
CA GLY A 20 5.98 9.62 -2.92
C GLY A 20 4.63 8.92 -2.75
N SER A 21 3.54 9.63 -3.03
CA SER A 21 2.18 9.08 -2.90
C SER A 21 1.92 7.97 -3.91
N THR A 22 1.67 6.75 -3.41
CA THR A 22 1.27 5.60 -4.22
C THR A 22 -0.02 5.86 -4.99
N THR A 23 -0.98 6.56 -4.39
CA THR A 23 -2.22 6.95 -5.07
C THR A 23 -1.93 7.80 -6.30
N VAL A 24 -1.12 8.87 -6.16
CA VAL A 24 -0.79 9.76 -7.28
C VAL A 24 -0.06 9.01 -8.39
N LEU A 25 0.87 8.13 -8.04
CA LEU A 25 1.59 7.31 -9.02
C LEU A 25 0.63 6.40 -9.78
N LEU A 26 -0.25 5.68 -9.08
CA LEU A 26 -1.20 4.76 -9.71
C LEU A 26 -2.24 5.52 -10.56
N GLU A 27 -2.67 6.71 -10.14
CA GLU A 27 -3.53 7.58 -10.96
C GLU A 27 -2.82 8.02 -12.24
N ALA A 28 -1.52 8.35 -12.18
CA ALA A 28 -0.73 8.69 -13.35
C ALA A 28 -0.55 7.50 -14.31
N ILE A 29 -0.26 6.31 -13.75
CA ILE A 29 -0.09 5.07 -14.52
C ILE A 29 -1.39 4.67 -15.22
N THR A 30 -2.50 4.65 -14.47
CA THR A 30 -3.80 4.19 -15.00
C THR A 30 -4.49 5.26 -15.84
N GLY A 31 -4.24 6.55 -15.55
CA GLY A 31 -5.04 7.67 -16.06
C GLY A 31 -6.43 7.76 -15.45
N CYS A 32 -6.69 7.07 -14.34
CA CYS A 32 -7.98 7.04 -13.66
C CYS A 32 -7.84 7.66 -12.27
N SER A 33 -8.88 8.32 -11.77
CA SER A 33 -8.95 8.70 -10.35
C SER A 33 -9.13 7.45 -9.48
N LEU A 34 -8.47 7.43 -8.33
CA LEU A 34 -8.54 6.31 -7.41
C LEU A 34 -9.37 6.63 -6.17
N ASN A 35 -10.14 5.65 -5.75
CA ASN A 35 -10.84 5.67 -4.47
C ASN A 35 -10.19 4.69 -3.50
N VAL A 36 -10.29 4.99 -2.21
CA VAL A 36 -9.87 4.09 -1.13
C VAL A 36 -11.09 3.46 -0.48
N LYS A 37 -11.01 2.17 -0.18
CA LYS A 37 -11.98 1.49 0.67
C LYS A 37 -11.25 0.76 1.77
N VAL A 38 -11.60 1.07 3.02
CA VAL A 38 -11.15 0.27 4.18
C VAL A 38 -12.00 -0.97 4.27
N LEU A 39 -11.35 -2.12 4.25
CA LEU A 39 -12.01 -3.42 4.35
C LEU A 39 -12.10 -3.86 5.80
N LYS A 40 -11.04 -3.61 6.58
CA LYS A 40 -10.93 -4.06 7.97
C LYS A 40 -10.01 -3.14 8.76
N GLN A 41 -10.32 -2.94 10.03
CA GLN A 41 -9.41 -2.34 11.02
C GLN A 41 -9.61 -3.03 12.36
N GLU A 42 -8.56 -3.62 12.91
CA GLU A 42 -8.65 -4.39 14.16
C GLU A 42 -7.39 -4.27 15.03
N THR A 43 -7.56 -4.40 16.34
CA THR A 43 -6.44 -4.48 17.28
C THR A 43 -5.84 -5.88 17.25
N LEU A 44 -4.53 -5.97 17.10
CA LEU A 44 -3.78 -7.21 17.19
C LEU A 44 -3.23 -7.39 18.61
N LEU A 45 -3.49 -8.57 19.20
CA LEU A 45 -3.04 -8.91 20.56
C LEU A 45 -1.52 -9.14 20.65
N LYS A 46 -0.86 -9.45 19.53
CA LYS A 46 0.60 -9.44 19.34
C LYS A 46 0.92 -9.82 17.90
N ASN A 47 1.79 -9.07 17.22
CA ASN A 47 2.38 -9.52 15.97
C ASN A 47 3.86 -9.88 16.24
N ARG A 48 4.23 -11.16 16.09
CA ARG A 48 5.59 -11.64 16.38
C ARG A 48 6.67 -10.96 15.55
N ASN A 49 6.30 -10.40 14.39
CA ASN A 49 7.21 -9.77 13.44
C ASN A 49 7.33 -8.25 13.66
N LEU A 50 6.56 -7.69 14.60
CA LEU A 50 6.65 -6.29 14.99
C LEU A 50 7.26 -6.21 16.39
N GLN A 51 8.42 -5.56 16.50
CA GLN A 51 9.09 -5.36 17.79
C GLN A 51 8.50 -4.18 18.60
N TRP A 52 7.24 -3.82 18.34
CA TRP A 52 6.55 -2.77 19.09
C TRP A 52 6.09 -3.30 20.44
N SER A 53 6.32 -2.52 21.50
CA SER A 53 5.96 -2.89 22.88
C SER A 53 4.49 -2.69 23.21
N GLY A 54 3.76 -1.92 22.40
CA GLY A 54 2.38 -1.51 22.64
C GLY A 54 1.33 -2.15 21.74
N ASN A 55 0.12 -1.61 21.81
CA ASN A 55 -1.00 -2.00 20.96
C ASN A 55 -0.67 -1.78 19.49
N THR A 56 -0.94 -2.81 18.68
CA THR A 56 -0.83 -2.72 17.24
C THR A 56 -2.22 -2.75 16.62
N ILE A 57 -2.51 -1.83 15.71
CA ILE A 57 -3.69 -1.93 14.86
C ILE A 57 -3.28 -2.43 13.48
N CYS A 58 -4.02 -3.38 12.93
CA CYS A 58 -3.94 -3.79 11.53
C CYS A 58 -5.09 -3.16 10.76
N ARG A 59 -4.79 -2.47 9.66
CA ARG A 59 -5.76 -1.90 8.73
C ARG A 59 -5.53 -2.47 7.34
N GLN A 60 -6.59 -2.97 6.74
CA GLN A 60 -6.61 -3.47 5.38
C GLN A 60 -7.46 -2.56 4.50
N SER A 61 -6.94 -2.18 3.33
CA SER A 61 -7.64 -1.30 2.41
C SER A 61 -7.29 -1.60 0.96
N VAL A 62 -8.20 -1.28 0.06
CA VAL A 62 -7.97 -1.36 -1.38
C VAL A 62 -7.97 0.03 -2.01
N LEU A 63 -7.12 0.21 -3.01
CA LEU A 63 -7.23 1.29 -3.99
C LEU A 63 -7.89 0.73 -5.24
N PHE A 64 -8.91 1.42 -5.75
CA PHE A 64 -9.67 0.94 -6.90
C PHE A 64 -10.04 2.08 -7.85
N THR A 65 -10.03 1.77 -9.14
CA THR A 65 -10.67 2.56 -10.19
C THR A 65 -12.17 2.20 -10.25
N ALA A 66 -12.93 2.84 -11.14
CA ALA A 66 -14.33 2.43 -11.36
C ALA A 66 -14.46 0.97 -11.85
N GLU A 67 -13.40 0.42 -12.44
CA GLU A 67 -13.38 -0.87 -13.12
C GLU A 67 -12.73 -1.99 -12.29
N LYS A 68 -11.64 -1.69 -11.58
CA LYS A 68 -10.82 -2.71 -10.90
C LYS A 68 -10.17 -2.21 -9.62
N GLU A 69 -9.95 -3.14 -8.70
CA GLU A 69 -8.97 -2.97 -7.61
C GLU A 69 -7.56 -3.02 -8.19
N VAL A 70 -6.72 -2.05 -7.85
CA VAL A 70 -5.35 -1.94 -8.38
C VAL A 70 -4.28 -2.10 -7.32
N SER A 71 -4.63 -1.90 -6.04
CA SER A 71 -3.73 -2.12 -4.92
C SER A 71 -4.49 -2.67 -3.73
N TYR A 72 -3.90 -3.65 -3.05
CA TYR A 72 -4.30 -4.09 -1.72
C TYR A 72 -3.22 -3.71 -0.71
N ASN A 73 -3.63 -3.06 0.36
CA ASN A 73 -2.72 -2.44 1.31
C ASN A 73 -3.00 -2.97 2.72
N ILE A 74 -1.96 -3.47 3.36
CA ILE A 74 -1.98 -3.87 4.78
C ILE A 74 -1.09 -2.90 5.53
N VAL A 75 -1.63 -2.25 6.55
CA VAL A 75 -0.88 -1.33 7.40
C VAL A 75 -0.97 -1.77 8.85
N TYR A 76 0.19 -1.99 9.44
CA TYR A 76 0.35 -2.13 10.87
C TYR A 76 0.70 -0.77 11.46
N ILE A 77 0.05 -0.44 12.57
CA ILE A 77 0.08 0.87 13.20
C ILE A 77 0.52 0.70 14.65
N ASN A 78 1.59 1.39 15.04
CA ASN A 78 2.06 1.45 16.42
C ASN A 78 1.18 2.41 17.22
N TRP A 79 0.05 1.90 17.72
CA TRP A 79 -1.06 2.74 18.19
C TRP A 79 -0.67 3.63 19.36
N ASP A 80 0.11 3.08 20.29
CA ASP A 80 0.47 3.74 21.55
C ASP A 80 1.47 4.89 21.35
N GLU A 81 2.19 4.91 20.22
CA GLU A 81 3.12 5.99 19.85
C GLU A 81 2.47 7.12 19.04
N LEU A 82 1.22 6.94 18.58
CA LEU A 82 0.53 7.97 17.80
C LEU A 82 0.07 9.15 18.66
N ASN A 83 0.18 10.36 18.12
CA ASN A 83 -0.48 11.53 18.70
C ASN A 83 -2.01 11.46 18.54
N SER A 84 -2.73 12.25 19.34
CA SER A 84 -4.21 12.26 19.37
C SER A 84 -4.84 12.56 18.02
N ASN A 85 -4.29 13.51 17.26
CA ASN A 85 -4.83 13.92 15.96
C ASN A 85 -4.82 12.78 14.94
N ILE A 86 -3.70 12.04 14.86
CA ILE A 86 -3.57 10.88 13.97
C ILE A 86 -4.50 9.75 14.44
N ARG A 87 -4.58 9.50 15.75
CA ARG A 87 -5.51 8.47 16.29
C ARG A 87 -6.95 8.78 15.93
N ASP A 88 -7.39 10.02 16.08
CA ASP A 88 -8.78 10.38 15.81
C ASP A 88 -9.11 10.33 14.31
N ALA A 89 -8.16 10.67 13.44
CA ALA A 89 -8.31 10.45 12.00
C ALA A 89 -8.41 8.95 11.64
N LEU A 90 -7.57 8.10 12.26
CA LEU A 90 -7.61 6.65 12.05
C LEU A 90 -8.89 5.99 12.60
N LYS A 91 -9.45 6.49 13.72
CA LYS A 91 -10.73 6.01 14.26
C LYS A 91 -11.89 6.25 13.31
N LYS A 92 -11.88 7.37 12.56
CA LYS A 92 -12.90 7.65 11.54
C LYS A 92 -12.86 6.62 10.41
N GLY A 93 -11.69 6.03 10.15
CA GLY A 93 -11.54 4.90 9.21
C GLY A 93 -11.80 5.23 7.74
N THR A 94 -11.92 6.51 7.37
CA THR A 94 -12.28 6.93 6.01
C THR A 94 -11.11 7.44 5.19
N GLU A 95 -10.04 7.92 5.83
CA GLU A 95 -8.93 8.59 5.12
C GLU A 95 -7.72 7.68 4.90
N PRO A 96 -7.03 7.77 3.73
CA PRO A 96 -5.75 7.11 3.51
C PRO A 96 -4.68 7.60 4.48
N ILE A 97 -3.77 6.71 4.89
CA ILE A 97 -2.72 7.04 5.87
C ILE A 97 -1.82 8.17 5.38
N GLY A 98 -1.45 8.17 4.09
CA GLY A 98 -0.65 9.25 3.50
C GLY A 98 -1.27 10.64 3.67
N LYS A 99 -2.60 10.75 3.69
CA LYS A 99 -3.30 12.02 3.94
C LYS A 99 -3.27 12.39 5.42
N ILE A 100 -3.45 11.41 6.30
CA ILE A 100 -3.46 11.59 7.76
C ILE A 100 -2.12 12.17 8.24
N ILE A 101 -1.00 11.72 7.68
CA ILE A 101 0.35 12.12 8.10
C ILE A 101 0.97 13.24 7.25
N MET A 102 0.23 13.81 6.30
CA MET A 102 0.77 14.72 5.27
C MET A 102 1.49 15.94 5.85
N ASN A 103 1.03 16.44 6.99
CA ASN A 103 1.61 17.61 7.68
C ASN A 103 2.58 17.24 8.81
N THR A 104 2.95 15.96 8.92
CA THR A 104 3.90 15.48 9.93
C THR A 104 5.27 15.32 9.27
N ASP A 105 6.33 15.76 9.94
CA ASP A 105 7.69 15.43 9.49
C ASP A 105 7.93 13.92 9.64
N HIS A 106 8.17 13.26 8.51
CA HIS A 106 8.32 11.81 8.47
C HIS A 106 9.27 11.39 7.35
N ARG A 107 9.97 10.27 7.58
CA ARG A 107 10.76 9.59 6.56
C ARG A 107 10.14 8.25 6.23
N ARG A 108 10.32 7.81 4.99
CA ARG A 108 9.94 6.47 4.53
C ARG A 108 11.19 5.65 4.31
N GLU A 109 11.18 4.42 4.77
CA GLU A 109 12.28 3.47 4.65
C GLU A 109 11.79 2.24 3.91
N LEU A 110 12.29 2.02 2.69
CA LEU A 110 12.00 0.82 1.93
C LEU A 110 12.69 -0.37 2.60
N LEU A 111 11.92 -1.39 2.97
CA LEU A 111 12.43 -2.59 3.63
C LEU A 111 12.53 -3.77 2.68
N TYR A 112 11.58 -3.86 1.73
CA TYR A 112 11.56 -4.92 0.72
C TYR A 112 10.73 -4.49 -0.49
N SER A 113 11.14 -4.96 -1.66
CA SER A 113 10.34 -4.91 -2.88
C SER A 113 10.58 -6.19 -3.68
N GLY A 114 9.53 -6.76 -4.25
CA GLY A 114 9.63 -7.99 -5.03
C GLY A 114 8.24 -8.55 -5.30
N ILE A 115 8.12 -9.87 -5.40
CA ILE A 115 6.83 -10.55 -5.54
C ILE A 115 6.33 -11.06 -4.19
N VAL A 116 5.00 -11.22 -4.06
CA VAL A 116 4.39 -11.91 -2.93
C VAL A 116 4.70 -13.41 -3.04
N THR A 117 5.55 -13.90 -2.16
CA THR A 117 5.86 -15.33 -2.03
C THR A 117 4.98 -15.99 -0.96
N ARG A 118 4.99 -17.33 -0.90
CA ARG A 118 4.24 -18.09 0.11
C ARG A 118 4.74 -17.78 1.53
N GLU A 119 6.03 -17.56 1.70
CA GLU A 119 6.63 -17.18 2.98
C GLU A 119 6.06 -15.85 3.47
N ILE A 120 6.07 -14.82 2.61
CA ILE A 120 5.52 -13.49 2.92
C ILE A 120 4.02 -13.57 3.19
N GLN A 121 3.30 -14.34 2.39
CA GLN A 121 1.87 -14.54 2.55
C GLN A 121 1.53 -15.15 3.92
N SER A 122 2.27 -16.17 4.34
CA SER A 122 2.11 -16.83 5.64
C SER A 122 2.54 -15.93 6.80
N GLU A 123 3.61 -15.16 6.64
CA GLU A 123 4.16 -14.28 7.67
C GLU A 123 3.19 -13.13 8.03
N PHE A 124 2.44 -12.62 7.06
CA PHE A 124 1.61 -11.41 7.22
C PHE A 124 0.11 -11.65 7.00
N ASN A 125 -0.31 -12.90 6.89
CA ASN A 125 -1.70 -13.30 6.64
C ASN A 125 -2.30 -12.56 5.43
N ILE A 126 -1.51 -12.48 4.36
CA ILE A 126 -1.94 -11.87 3.09
C ILE A 126 -2.91 -12.83 2.41
N ASN A 127 -3.92 -12.29 1.72
CA ASN A 127 -4.84 -13.12 0.95
C ASN A 127 -4.08 -13.91 -0.13
N GLU A 128 -4.40 -15.19 -0.31
CA GLU A 128 -3.82 -16.04 -1.37
C GLU A 128 -4.03 -15.44 -2.77
N SER A 129 -5.09 -14.67 -2.99
CA SER A 129 -5.31 -13.93 -4.24
C SER A 129 -4.24 -12.88 -4.57
N CYS A 130 -3.38 -12.54 -3.60
CA CYS A 130 -2.27 -11.60 -3.76
C CYS A 130 -0.98 -12.27 -4.22
N MET A 131 -0.92 -13.60 -4.29
CA MET A 131 0.27 -14.33 -4.75
C MET A 131 0.73 -13.83 -6.13
N ASP A 132 2.04 -13.88 -6.36
CA ASP A 132 2.71 -13.47 -7.61
C ASP A 132 2.57 -11.99 -8.01
N ASN A 133 1.83 -11.19 -7.23
CA ASN A 133 1.73 -9.76 -7.46
C ASN A 133 2.95 -9.03 -6.89
N VAL A 134 3.19 -7.82 -7.41
CA VAL A 134 4.30 -6.98 -6.94
C VAL A 134 3.99 -6.45 -5.56
N LEU A 135 4.90 -6.68 -4.63
CA LEU A 135 4.87 -6.19 -3.27
C LEU A 135 5.92 -5.12 -3.05
N LYS A 136 5.53 -4.11 -2.30
CA LYS A 136 6.42 -3.14 -1.68
C LYS A 136 6.13 -3.06 -0.19
N LYS A 137 7.17 -3.22 0.62
CA LYS A 137 7.14 -3.13 2.07
C LYS A 137 8.01 -1.97 2.52
N TYR A 138 7.46 -1.07 3.30
CA TYR A 138 8.19 0.07 3.84
C TYR A 138 7.70 0.48 5.22
N ALA A 139 8.57 1.12 5.98
CA ALA A 139 8.24 1.72 7.26
C ALA A 139 8.13 3.24 7.14
N ILE A 140 7.26 3.84 7.96
CA ILE A 140 7.19 5.28 8.14
C ILE A 140 7.63 5.62 9.56
N TRP A 141 8.62 6.50 9.64
CA TRP A 141 9.23 6.94 10.88
C TRP A 141 9.01 8.43 11.10
N THR A 142 8.75 8.80 12.35
CA THR A 142 8.80 10.19 12.83
C THR A 142 9.88 10.28 13.89
N GLY A 143 10.95 11.01 13.58
CA GLY A 143 12.19 10.94 14.36
C GLY A 143 12.73 9.50 14.41
N ASN A 144 12.88 8.97 15.62
CA ASN A 144 13.37 7.62 15.89
C ASN A 144 12.25 6.59 16.14
N VAL A 145 10.99 6.97 15.98
CA VAL A 145 9.84 6.10 16.27
C VAL A 145 9.22 5.61 14.96
N CYS A 146 9.12 4.29 14.80
CA CYS A 146 8.41 3.67 13.70
C CYS A 146 6.91 3.66 14.02
N LEU A 147 6.14 4.42 13.26
CA LEU A 147 4.70 4.57 13.47
C LEU A 147 3.89 3.60 12.61
N PHE A 148 4.37 3.31 11.40
CA PHE A 148 3.65 2.49 10.43
C PHE A 148 4.59 1.51 9.74
N LEU A 149 4.12 0.26 9.58
CA LEU A 149 4.68 -0.70 8.66
C LEU A 149 3.65 -1.01 7.58
N ILE A 150 4.00 -0.77 6.33
CA ILE A 150 3.06 -0.77 5.21
C ILE A 150 3.50 -1.82 4.18
N TYR A 151 2.52 -2.60 3.72
CA TYR A 151 2.62 -3.51 2.59
C TYR A 151 1.65 -3.01 1.52
N GLU A 152 2.17 -2.72 0.34
CA GLU A 152 1.40 -2.36 -0.85
C GLU A 152 1.58 -3.46 -1.88
N ILE A 153 0.48 -4.12 -2.25
CA ILE A 153 0.45 -5.20 -3.22
C ILE A 153 -0.27 -4.68 -4.46
N TYR A 154 0.44 -4.59 -5.57
CA TYR A 154 -0.06 -4.04 -6.82
C TYR A 154 -0.57 -5.16 -7.72
N TYR A 155 -1.85 -5.10 -8.08
CA TYR A 155 -2.47 -6.06 -8.98
C TYR A 155 -2.09 -5.77 -10.43
N ILE A 156 -0.95 -6.33 -10.88
CA ILE A 156 -0.35 -6.01 -12.20
C ILE A 156 -1.32 -6.29 -13.35
N ASP A 157 -2.07 -7.39 -13.30
CA ASP A 157 -3.05 -7.72 -14.35
C ASP A 157 -4.22 -6.74 -14.38
N ASN A 158 -4.63 -6.22 -13.22
CA ASN A 158 -5.65 -5.18 -13.16
C ASN A 158 -5.10 -3.83 -13.67
N LEU A 159 -3.83 -3.51 -13.38
CA LEU A 159 -3.17 -2.33 -13.95
C LEU A 159 -3.07 -2.42 -15.48
N LYS A 160 -2.69 -3.60 -16.01
CA LYS A 160 -2.69 -3.89 -17.46
C LYS A 160 -4.07 -3.65 -18.06
N TYR A 161 -5.10 -4.15 -17.40
CA TYR A 161 -6.49 -3.98 -17.84
C TYR A 161 -6.89 -2.50 -17.91
N CYS A 162 -6.62 -1.72 -16.85
CA CYS A 162 -6.94 -0.29 -16.80
C CYS A 162 -6.24 0.50 -17.92
N ILE A 163 -4.94 0.26 -18.14
CA ILE A 163 -4.18 0.92 -19.21
C ILE A 163 -4.73 0.58 -20.59
N ASN A 164 -5.11 -0.68 -20.82
CA ASN A 164 -5.65 -1.13 -22.10
C ASN A 164 -7.05 -0.55 -22.39
N ILE A 165 -7.91 -0.43 -21.38
CA ILE A 165 -9.20 0.27 -21.54
C ILE A 165 -8.98 1.72 -21.92
N ARG A 166 -8.06 2.41 -21.26
CA ARG A 166 -7.72 3.80 -21.59
C ARG A 166 -7.31 3.95 -23.04
N LYS A 167 -6.42 3.07 -23.53
CA LYS A 167 -5.99 3.08 -24.95
C LYS A 167 -7.16 2.92 -25.91
N LYS A 168 -8.17 2.12 -25.56
CA LYS A 168 -9.38 1.93 -26.38
C LYS A 168 -10.36 3.10 -26.32
N ARG A 169 -10.39 3.86 -25.21
CA ARG A 169 -11.28 5.03 -25.03
C ARG A 169 -10.69 6.33 -25.59
N GLY A 170 -9.38 6.40 -25.75
CA GLY A 170 -8.65 7.54 -26.31
C GLY A 170 -8.21 7.38 -27.77
N ALA A 171 -8.72 6.35 -28.46
CA ALA A 171 -8.51 6.08 -29.88
C ALA A 171 -9.84 6.17 -30.63
#